data_AF-A0A0Q5UA54-F1
#
_entry.id   AF-A0A0Q5UA54-F1
#
_cell.length_a   1.000
_cell.length_b   1.000
_cell.length_c   1.000
_cell.angle_alpha   90.00
_cell.angle_beta   90.00
_cell.angle_gamma   90.00
#
_symmetry.space_group_name_H-M   'P 1'
#
loop_
_entity.id
_entity.type
_entity.pdbx_description
1 polymer ?
#
loop_
_entity_poly.entity_id
_entity_poly.type
_entity_poly.pdbx_seq_one_letter_code
_entity_poly.pdbx_strand_id
1 'polypeptide(L)'
;MKKLILMPLVCLLFCCGSTKKATEQKPENVNKKQQTALYQILSESAYQGKEAKSYEVIKDKASLEKLYEAINDTQVPKVDFTKERIVALFMGQRNTGGYAIKVKNVTEKGEKIYVDVQETSPGSGDIVTMALTNPFTIVKINSTKEIIFQ
;
A
#
# COMPACT_ATOMS: atom_id res chain seq x y z
N MET A 1 -26.03 56.82 11.74
CA MET A 1 -27.26 56.12 11.27
C MET A 1 -27.13 54.67 11.72
N LYS A 2 -27.94 54.23 12.70
CA LYS A 2 -29.09 53.31 12.54
C LYS A 2 -28.74 52.00 11.79
N LYS A 3 -28.98 50.78 12.30
CA LYS A 3 -29.28 50.28 13.66
C LYS A 3 -29.12 48.73 13.62
N LEU A 4 -28.84 48.09 14.76
CA LEU A 4 -28.79 46.63 14.91
C LEU A 4 -30.20 46.01 14.91
N ILE A 5 -30.41 44.91 14.16
CA ILE A 5 -31.57 43.97 14.15
C ILE A 5 -31.00 42.63 13.66
N LEU A 6 -31.15 41.43 14.25
CA LEU A 6 -31.83 40.92 15.45
C LEU A 6 -33.38 40.78 15.42
N MET A 7 -33.88 39.64 14.91
CA MET A 7 -34.97 38.87 15.55
C MET A 7 -35.02 37.40 15.06
N PRO A 8 -35.52 36.45 15.88
CA PRO A 8 -35.61 35.02 15.55
C PRO A 8 -37.03 34.61 15.11
N LEU A 9 -37.21 33.36 14.68
CA LEU A 9 -38.51 32.69 14.75
C LEU A 9 -38.38 31.21 15.16
N VAL A 10 -39.20 30.81 16.14
CA VAL A 10 -39.24 29.50 16.80
C VAL A 10 -40.55 28.80 16.44
N CYS A 11 -40.52 27.48 16.18
CA CYS A 11 -41.58 26.48 16.41
C CYS A 11 -40.95 25.09 16.08
N LEU A 12 -40.48 24.24 17.00
CA LEU A 12 -41.10 23.49 18.11
C LEU A 12 -42.19 22.47 17.70
N LEU A 13 -41.89 21.19 18.02
CA LEU A 13 -42.78 20.00 18.09
C LEU A 13 -43.23 19.44 16.70
N PHE A 14 -43.28 18.12 16.47
CA PHE A 14 -43.75 17.04 17.34
C PHE A 14 -42.84 15.78 17.41
N CYS A 15 -43.11 14.95 18.43
CA CYS A 15 -42.36 13.75 18.79
C CYS A 15 -43.21 12.47 18.65
N CYS A 16 -42.60 11.38 18.16
CA CYS A 16 -42.88 9.99 18.56
C CYS A 16 -41.76 9.10 17.99
N GLY A 17 -41.22 8.07 18.64
CA GLY A 17 -41.63 7.42 19.88
C GLY A 17 -41.57 5.90 19.68
N SER A 18 -40.40 5.29 19.85
CA SER A 18 -40.25 3.83 19.87
C SER A 18 -39.10 3.42 20.77
N THR A 19 -39.46 2.95 21.97
CA THR A 19 -38.56 2.44 22.99
C THR A 19 -38.17 0.99 22.72
N LYS A 20 -36.88 0.68 22.71
CA LYS A 20 -36.35 -0.62 23.18
C LYS A 20 -35.15 -0.39 24.08
N LYS A 21 -35.20 -0.96 25.28
CA LYS A 21 -34.11 -0.98 26.28
C LYS A 21 -33.21 -2.20 26.05
N ALA A 22 -31.98 -2.09 26.57
CA ALA A 22 -30.96 -3.15 26.70
C ALA A 22 -30.43 -3.69 25.35
N THR A 23 -29.15 -4.06 25.24
CA THR A 23 -28.24 -4.55 26.28
C THR A 23 -26.81 -4.03 26.09
N GLU A 24 -26.07 -3.90 27.19
CA GLU A 24 -24.62 -3.69 27.16
C GLU A 24 -23.93 -4.87 26.48
N GLN A 25 -23.27 -4.63 25.35
CA GLN A 25 -22.26 -5.55 24.82
C GLN A 25 -20.93 -4.81 24.69
N LYS A 26 -20.20 -4.83 25.81
CA LYS A 26 -18.75 -4.91 25.88
C LYS A 26 -18.19 -5.54 24.58
N PRO A 27 -17.35 -4.85 23.78
CA PRO A 27 -16.62 -5.52 22.73
C PRO A 27 -15.77 -6.60 23.38
N GLU A 28 -16.08 -7.83 23.00
CA GLU A 28 -15.59 -9.06 23.59
C GLU A 28 -14.06 -9.11 23.55
N ASN A 29 -13.44 -9.71 24.56
CA ASN A 29 -12.00 -9.96 24.57
C ASN A 29 -11.70 -11.11 23.59
N VAL A 30 -11.77 -10.81 22.29
CA VAL A 30 -11.24 -11.70 21.26
C VAL A 30 -9.72 -11.67 21.43
N ASN A 31 -9.21 -12.72 22.06
CA ASN A 31 -7.79 -13.02 22.13
C ASN A 31 -7.26 -13.31 20.72
N LYS A 32 -7.07 -12.23 19.94
CA LYS A 32 -6.42 -12.26 18.63
C LYS A 32 -4.97 -12.63 18.88
N LYS A 33 -4.67 -13.94 18.79
CA LYS A 33 -3.39 -14.39 18.26
C LYS A 33 -3.11 -13.54 17.02
N GLN A 34 -2.09 -12.71 17.11
CA GLN A 34 -1.79 -11.66 16.14
C GLN A 34 -1.43 -12.34 14.81
N GLN A 35 -2.40 -12.45 13.90
CA GLN A 35 -2.18 -13.03 12.59
C GLN A 35 -1.34 -12.05 11.77
N THR A 36 -0.04 -12.31 11.74
CA THR A 36 0.94 -11.54 10.96
C THR A 36 0.46 -11.45 9.52
N ALA A 37 0.38 -10.23 8.98
CA ALA A 37 0.04 -10.04 7.57
C ALA A 37 1.04 -10.79 6.68
N LEU A 38 0.58 -11.39 5.58
CA LEU A 38 1.47 -12.17 4.70
C LEU A 38 2.54 -11.31 4.02
N TYR A 39 2.26 -10.01 3.84
CA TYR A 39 3.20 -9.05 3.29
C TYR A 39 3.03 -7.65 3.90
N GLN A 40 4.01 -6.79 3.67
CA GLN A 40 4.06 -5.39 4.06
C GLN A 40 4.72 -4.59 2.93
N ILE A 41 4.14 -3.45 2.54
CA ILE A 41 4.79 -2.49 1.64
C ILE A 41 5.90 -1.76 2.41
N LEU A 42 7.10 -1.69 1.83
CA LEU A 42 8.27 -1.05 2.43
C LEU A 42 8.55 0.32 1.81
N SER A 43 8.44 0.43 0.48
CA SER A 43 8.68 1.67 -0.27
C SER A 43 7.94 1.61 -1.62
N GLU A 44 7.37 2.73 -2.05
CA GLU A 44 6.78 2.94 -3.38
C GLU A 44 7.22 4.32 -3.89
N SER A 45 7.61 4.43 -5.15
CA SER A 45 7.94 5.72 -5.76
C SER A 45 7.68 5.71 -7.27
N ALA A 46 7.44 6.89 -7.84
CA ALA A 46 7.46 7.09 -9.29
C ALA A 46 8.89 7.31 -9.82
N TYR A 47 9.88 7.54 -8.94
CA TYR A 47 11.25 7.90 -9.29
C TYR A 47 12.25 6.94 -8.64
N GLN A 48 13.52 7.01 -9.04
CA GLN A 48 14.64 6.26 -8.47
C GLN A 48 14.57 4.72 -8.66
N GLY A 49 13.58 4.20 -9.37
CA GLY A 49 13.59 2.81 -9.82
C GLY A 49 14.62 2.57 -10.92
N LYS A 50 14.85 1.30 -11.26
CA LYS A 50 15.78 0.91 -12.33
C LYS A 50 15.27 1.33 -13.71
N GLU A 51 16.21 1.53 -14.64
CA GLU A 51 15.92 1.83 -16.06
C GLU A 51 15.23 0.68 -16.79
N ALA A 52 15.64 -0.55 -16.49
CA ALA A 52 15.02 -1.76 -17.02
C ALA A 52 13.84 -2.22 -16.15
N LYS A 53 12.79 -2.75 -16.79
CA LYS A 53 11.71 -3.45 -16.09
C LYS A 53 12.23 -4.79 -15.54
N SER A 54 12.09 -5.03 -14.24
CA SER A 54 12.50 -6.28 -13.59
C SER A 54 11.65 -6.57 -12.35
N TYR A 55 11.36 -7.85 -12.10
CA TYR A 55 10.79 -8.34 -10.85
C TYR A 55 11.83 -9.19 -10.13
N GLU A 56 12.19 -8.81 -8.92
CA GLU A 56 13.36 -9.34 -8.21
C GLU A 56 12.96 -9.91 -6.85
N VAL A 57 13.47 -11.10 -6.53
CA VAL A 57 13.29 -11.77 -5.23
C VAL A 57 14.62 -11.77 -4.49
N ILE A 58 14.72 -10.93 -3.47
CA ILE A 58 15.90 -10.78 -2.63
C ILE A 58 15.84 -11.77 -1.46
N LYS A 59 16.93 -12.53 -1.29
CA LYS A 59 17.00 -13.68 -0.36
C LYS A 59 18.04 -13.51 0.76
N ASP A 60 18.81 -12.43 0.73
CA ASP A 60 19.92 -12.17 1.65
C ASP A 60 20.15 -10.66 1.87
N LYS A 61 20.93 -10.34 2.92
CA LYS A 61 21.21 -8.97 3.35
C LYS A 61 22.06 -8.18 2.34
N ALA A 62 23.06 -8.78 1.71
CA ALA A 62 23.95 -8.07 0.79
C ALA A 62 23.23 -7.67 -0.50
N SER A 63 22.32 -8.53 -0.99
CA SER A 63 21.44 -8.22 -2.11
C SER A 63 20.38 -7.15 -1.74
N LEU A 64 19.93 -7.09 -0.48
CA LEU A 64 19.05 -6.02 0.02
C LEU A 64 19.77 -4.66 0.11
N GLU A 65 21.00 -4.65 0.59
CA GLU A 65 21.83 -3.43 0.65
C GLU A 65 22.07 -2.86 -0.75
N LYS A 66 22.42 -3.71 -1.72
CA LYS A 66 22.54 -3.33 -3.14
C LYS A 66 21.22 -2.83 -3.76
N LEU A 67 20.08 -3.41 -3.36
CA LEU A 67 18.77 -2.94 -3.81
C LEU A 67 18.50 -1.50 -3.34
N TYR A 68 18.78 -1.21 -2.07
CA TYR A 68 18.57 0.10 -1.47
C TYR A 68 19.56 1.16 -1.96
N GLU A 69 20.84 0.78 -2.16
CA GLU A 69 21.84 1.59 -2.86
C GLU A 69 21.38 1.96 -4.28
N ALA A 70 20.85 1.00 -5.04
CA ALA A 70 20.38 1.23 -6.41
C ALA A 70 19.17 2.17 -6.53
N ILE A 71 18.34 2.28 -5.49
CA ILE A 71 17.26 3.28 -5.41
C ILE A 71 17.67 4.56 -4.66
N ASN A 72 18.94 4.67 -4.25
CA ASN A 72 19.49 5.79 -3.49
C ASN A 72 18.73 6.06 -2.17
N ASP A 73 18.32 5.00 -1.47
CA ASP A 73 17.66 5.05 -0.16
C ASP A 73 18.60 4.46 0.92
N THR A 74 18.79 5.21 2.01
CA THR A 74 19.67 4.82 3.13
C THR A 74 18.94 4.01 4.20
N GLN A 75 17.60 3.96 4.18
CA GLN A 75 16.78 3.37 5.23
C GLN A 75 16.55 1.87 5.03
N VAL A 76 17.64 1.11 4.94
CA VAL A 76 17.62 -0.35 4.73
C VAL A 76 16.86 -1.05 5.89
N PRO A 77 15.76 -1.78 5.62
CA PRO A 77 14.94 -2.38 6.67
C PRO A 77 15.62 -3.62 7.27
N LYS A 78 15.34 -3.87 8.55
CA LYS A 78 15.73 -5.13 9.20
C LYS A 78 14.81 -6.26 8.73
N VAL A 79 15.41 -7.29 8.13
CA VAL A 79 14.72 -8.46 7.56
C VAL A 79 15.33 -9.75 8.13
N ASP A 80 14.47 -10.67 8.56
CA ASP A 80 14.86 -12.03 8.96
C ASP A 80 14.75 -12.97 7.76
N PHE A 81 15.82 -13.09 6.98
CA PHE A 81 15.86 -13.94 5.78
C PHE A 81 15.69 -15.45 6.04
N THR A 82 15.61 -15.90 7.30
CA THR A 82 15.19 -17.28 7.62
C THR A 82 13.68 -17.48 7.51
N LYS A 83 12.90 -16.38 7.53
CA LYS A 83 11.43 -16.37 7.49
C LYS A 83 10.85 -15.48 6.38
N GLU A 84 11.60 -14.48 5.95
CA GLU A 84 11.12 -13.38 5.10
C GLU A 84 11.87 -13.31 3.76
N ARG A 85 11.22 -12.72 2.76
CA ARG A 85 11.77 -12.39 1.44
C ARG A 85 11.42 -10.96 1.10
N ILE A 86 12.28 -10.25 0.38
CA ILE A 86 11.92 -8.95 -0.21
C ILE A 86 11.63 -9.16 -1.70
N VAL A 87 10.56 -8.55 -2.17
CA VAL A 87 10.21 -8.42 -3.59
C VAL A 87 10.37 -6.97 -3.99
N ALA A 88 11.08 -6.74 -5.10
CA ALA A 88 11.17 -5.44 -5.75
C ALA A 88 10.59 -5.54 -7.16
N LEU A 89 9.67 -4.64 -7.47
CA LEU A 89 9.03 -4.51 -8.78
C LEU A 89 9.48 -3.18 -9.39
N PHE A 90 10.20 -3.24 -10.51
CA PHE A 90 10.64 -2.07 -11.27
C PHE A 90 9.89 -2.01 -12.60
N MET A 91 9.31 -0.86 -12.92
CA MET A 91 8.54 -0.68 -14.15
C MET A 91 9.40 -0.29 -15.36
N GLY A 92 10.69 0.03 -15.14
CA GLY A 92 11.57 0.64 -16.12
C GLY A 92 11.27 2.12 -16.37
N GLN A 93 12.10 2.79 -17.18
CA GLN A 93 11.94 4.21 -17.52
C GLN A 93 10.61 4.48 -18.26
N ARG A 94 9.98 5.61 -17.95
CA ARG A 94 8.77 6.11 -18.59
C ARG A 94 8.92 7.60 -18.90
N ASN A 95 8.38 8.03 -20.04
CA ASN A 95 8.61 9.37 -20.58
C ASN A 95 7.67 10.45 -20.01
N THR A 96 6.71 10.06 -19.17
CA THR A 96 5.79 10.94 -18.45
C THR A 96 5.55 10.42 -17.03
N GLY A 97 4.88 11.21 -16.20
CA GLY A 97 4.17 10.72 -15.02
C GLY A 97 2.91 9.93 -15.38
N GLY A 98 2.13 9.55 -14.35
CA GLY A 98 0.91 8.74 -14.49
C GLY A 98 1.14 7.23 -14.50
N TYR A 99 2.40 6.78 -14.52
CA TYR A 99 2.76 5.37 -14.41
C TYR A 99 2.98 4.94 -12.96
N ALA A 100 2.59 3.70 -12.64
CA ALA A 100 2.90 3.06 -11.36
C ALA A 100 2.96 1.54 -11.52
N ILE A 101 3.73 0.89 -10.64
CA ILE A 101 3.71 -0.57 -10.47
C ILE A 101 3.50 -0.89 -8.99
N LYS A 102 2.56 -1.76 -8.66
CA LYS A 102 2.14 -2.07 -7.28
C LYS A 102 1.93 -3.56 -7.06
N VAL A 103 2.01 -3.99 -5.79
CA VAL A 103 1.52 -5.30 -5.35
C VAL A 103 0.05 -5.16 -4.96
N LYS A 104 -0.84 -5.68 -5.80
CA LYS A 104 -2.30 -5.65 -5.56
C LYS A 104 -2.70 -6.57 -4.42
N ASN A 105 -2.06 -7.74 -4.34
CA ASN A 105 -2.34 -8.78 -3.36
C ASN A 105 -1.16 -9.76 -3.28
N VAL A 106 -1.05 -10.48 -2.18
CA VAL A 106 -0.14 -11.63 -2.02
C VAL A 106 -0.94 -12.78 -1.44
N THR A 107 -0.89 -13.94 -2.09
CA THR A 107 -1.59 -15.16 -1.63
C THR A 107 -0.67 -16.35 -1.52
N GLU A 108 -0.88 -17.18 -0.50
CA GLU A 108 -0.18 -18.44 -0.32
C GLU A 108 -1.06 -19.60 -0.80
N LYS A 109 -0.54 -20.45 -1.69
CA LYS A 109 -1.24 -21.65 -2.17
C LYS A 109 -0.24 -22.80 -2.27
N GLY A 110 -0.41 -23.82 -1.43
CA GLY A 110 0.54 -24.94 -1.33
C GLY A 110 1.93 -24.46 -0.93
N GLU A 111 2.94 -24.80 -1.72
CA GLU A 111 4.35 -24.44 -1.48
C GLU A 111 4.79 -23.13 -2.15
N LYS A 112 3.84 -22.36 -2.72
CA LYS A 112 4.14 -21.13 -3.46
C LYS A 112 3.41 -19.90 -2.91
N ILE A 113 4.05 -18.75 -3.09
CA ILE A 113 3.50 -17.41 -2.90
C ILE A 113 3.23 -16.81 -4.28
N TYR A 114 2.02 -16.31 -4.48
CA TYR A 114 1.61 -15.60 -5.69
C TYR A 114 1.53 -14.12 -5.36
N VAL A 115 2.26 -13.31 -6.12
CA VAL A 115 2.28 -11.83 -6.02
C VAL A 115 1.53 -11.28 -7.22
N ASP A 116 0.35 -10.72 -6.97
CA ASP A 116 -0.49 -10.09 -7.99
C ASP A 116 0.10 -8.72 -8.31
N VAL A 117 0.69 -8.56 -9.50
CA VAL A 117 1.30 -7.29 -9.94
C VAL A 117 0.26 -6.44 -10.68
N GLN A 118 0.11 -5.19 -10.25
CA GLN A 118 -0.69 -4.20 -10.97
C GLN A 118 0.22 -3.12 -11.55
N GLU A 119 0.27 -3.05 -12.87
CA GLU A 119 0.80 -1.91 -13.61
C GLU A 119 -0.34 -0.92 -13.95
N THR A 120 -0.05 0.36 -13.78
CA THR A 120 -0.91 1.48 -14.16
C THR A 120 -0.18 2.32 -15.19
N SER A 121 -0.88 2.70 -16.25
CA SER A 121 -0.43 3.66 -17.27
C SER A 121 -1.49 4.75 -17.44
N PRO A 122 -1.11 5.98 -17.82
CA PRO A 122 -2.09 7.01 -18.16
C PRO A 122 -2.93 6.59 -19.37
N GLY A 123 -4.19 6.99 -19.37
CA GLY A 123 -5.14 6.83 -20.46
C GLY A 123 -4.90 7.80 -21.61
N SER A 124 -5.61 7.57 -22.72
CA SER A 124 -5.58 8.48 -23.86
C SER A 124 -6.27 9.80 -23.51
N GLY A 125 -5.55 10.92 -23.59
CA GLY A 125 -6.05 12.24 -23.23
C GLY A 125 -5.89 12.61 -21.75
N ASP A 126 -5.31 11.74 -20.92
CA ASP A 126 -4.99 12.07 -19.52
C ASP A 126 -3.98 13.22 -19.45
N ILE A 127 -4.25 14.20 -18.59
CA ILE A 127 -3.29 15.27 -18.30
C ILE A 127 -2.23 14.71 -17.34
N VAL A 128 -1.01 14.54 -17.84
CA VAL A 128 0.13 14.00 -17.10
C VAL A 128 1.29 14.98 -16.99
N THR A 129 2.14 14.80 -15.98
CA THR A 129 3.41 15.51 -15.87
C THR A 129 4.37 15.06 -16.96
N MET A 130 4.96 16.02 -17.69
CA MET A 130 6.00 15.76 -18.68
C MET A 130 7.38 15.67 -18.01
N ALA A 131 7.70 14.50 -17.46
CA ALA A 131 8.98 14.20 -16.81
C ALA A 131 9.36 12.74 -17.00
N LEU A 132 10.67 12.44 -17.04
CA LEU A 132 11.17 11.07 -16.95
C LEU A 132 10.86 10.50 -15.56
N THR A 133 10.32 9.28 -15.50
CA THR A 133 9.99 8.58 -14.27
C THR A 133 10.46 7.12 -14.35
N ASN A 134 10.74 6.50 -13.21
CA ASN A 134 11.17 5.09 -13.11
C ASN A 134 10.42 4.45 -11.94
N PRO A 135 9.12 4.10 -12.10
CA PRO A 135 8.31 3.65 -10.97
C PRO A 135 8.75 2.31 -10.38
N PHE A 136 8.66 2.20 -9.06
CA PHE A 136 8.94 0.96 -8.34
C PHE A 136 8.06 0.75 -7.10
N THR A 137 7.95 -0.52 -6.69
CA THR A 137 7.40 -0.95 -5.39
C THR A 137 8.29 -2.01 -4.76
N ILE A 138 8.64 -1.84 -3.48
CA ILE A 138 9.35 -2.84 -2.66
C ILE A 138 8.40 -3.33 -1.56
N VAL A 139 8.25 -4.65 -1.43
CA VAL A 139 7.47 -5.30 -0.36
C VAL A 139 8.27 -6.35 0.38
N LYS A 140 7.99 -6.51 1.67
CA LYS A 140 8.41 -7.65 2.47
C LYS A 140 7.32 -8.71 2.47
N ILE A 141 7.69 -9.96 2.23
CA ILE A 141 6.81 -11.13 2.29
C ILE A 141 7.28 -12.00 3.46
N ASN A 142 6.35 -12.35 4.34
CA ASN A 142 6.60 -13.14 5.56
C ASN A 142 6.55 -14.65 5.25
N SER A 143 7.27 -15.07 4.21
CA SER A 143 7.41 -16.47 3.79
C SER A 143 8.71 -16.64 2.99
N THR A 144 9.30 -17.84 3.05
CA THR A 144 10.52 -18.22 2.30
C THR A 144 10.25 -19.09 1.07
N LYS A 145 8.98 -19.44 0.84
CA LYS A 145 8.45 -20.23 -0.28
C LYS A 145 8.79 -19.63 -1.66
N GLU A 146 8.63 -20.43 -2.71
CA GLU A 146 8.82 -19.96 -4.09
C GLU A 146 7.83 -18.83 -4.40
N ILE A 147 8.33 -17.72 -4.95
CA ILE A 147 7.52 -16.56 -5.32
C ILE A 147 7.27 -16.59 -6.82
N ILE A 148 6.00 -16.53 -7.20
CA ILE A 148 5.48 -16.45 -8.57
C ILE A 148 4.84 -15.08 -8.75
N PHE A 149 5.19 -14.38 -9.81
CA PHE A 149 4.55 -13.12 -10.23
C PHE A 149 3.44 -13.43 -11.22
N GLN A 150 2.30 -12.75 -11.09
CA GLN A 150 1.14 -12.90 -11.98
C GLN A 150 0.39 -11.57 -12.19
#